data_AF-A0AAV9E7T4-F1
#
_entry.id   AF-A0AAV9E7T4-F1
#
_cell.length_a   1.000
_cell.length_b   1.000
_cell.length_c   1.000
_cell.angle_alpha   90.00
_cell.angle_beta   90.00
_cell.angle_gamma   90.00
#
_symmetry.space_group_name_H-M   'P 1'
#
loop_
_entity.id
_entity.type
_entity.pdbx_description
1 polymer ?
#
loop_
_entity_poly.entity_id
_entity_poly.type
_entity_poly.pdbx_seq_one_letter_code
_entity_poly.pdbx_strand_id
1 'polypeptide(L)'
;MEKVWLDFILVFEIGTFVMPNYQVCYVFIYAAHKFCSAPLARVNALIHASCYADAASSEDLSLAYVKLIQHLAVSKGYKEAFIALKLAEEKFFCFSKSRIQILKLQLLHERALHRGHLKLAQQVCDELGVLGSSIMGVDMDLKTETSLRHARTLLAANQFSQAATVANSLFCTCYKFNNQVGNASVLLLLAEIYKKSGNAVMGLPYALASLSFCQSFNLDLLEASATLTLAELWLSLGPNHTKRALSLVHRTLPMILGHGGLELCARANIAVAKCYLSDHGFSVSEDPNSVLDPLKQAVDDLQPLEYNELAAEAFYLMAIVYNKLGMMEEREDAASSFKKHIESLEHPQGVDDPLVQGL
;
A
#
# COMPACT_ATOMS: atom_id res chain seq x y z
N MET A 1 13.65 29.57 6.88
CA MET A 1 12.73 28.41 7.02
C MET A 1 12.95 27.37 5.92
N GLU A 2 13.19 27.75 4.66
CA GLU A 2 13.63 26.81 3.59
C GLU A 2 14.94 26.08 3.91
N LYS A 3 15.92 26.76 4.51
CA LYS A 3 17.18 26.15 4.96
C LYS A 3 17.00 25.05 6.00
N VAL A 4 16.00 25.19 6.88
CA VAL A 4 15.71 24.19 7.93
C VAL A 4 15.06 22.96 7.31
N TRP A 5 14.24 23.13 6.27
CA TRP A 5 13.68 22.03 5.48
C TRP A 5 14.74 21.27 4.67
N LEU A 6 15.65 22.01 4.03
CA LEU A 6 16.80 21.44 3.34
C LEU A 6 17.74 20.72 4.32
N ASP A 7 18.06 21.31 5.46
CA ASP A 7 18.94 20.68 6.46
C ASP A 7 18.26 19.47 7.13
N PHE A 8 16.95 19.47 7.38
CA PHE A 8 16.26 18.31 7.97
C PHE A 8 16.17 17.10 7.01
N ILE A 9 16.16 17.35 5.69
CA ILE A 9 16.10 16.31 4.64
C ILE A 9 17.51 15.91 4.16
N LEU A 10 18.47 16.85 4.11
CA LEU A 10 19.88 16.57 3.74
C LEU A 10 20.67 15.92 4.87
N VAL A 11 20.51 16.35 6.13
CA VAL A 11 21.34 15.86 7.26
C VAL A 11 21.03 14.41 7.62
N PHE A 12 19.85 13.88 7.26
CA PHE A 12 19.45 12.54 7.70
C PHE A 12 19.71 11.39 6.70
N GLU A 13 19.91 11.63 5.40
CA GLU A 13 20.03 10.53 4.43
C GLU A 13 21.04 10.70 3.29
N ILE A 14 21.61 11.88 3.05
CA ILE A 14 22.58 12.05 1.96
C ILE A 14 23.82 12.75 2.50
N GLY A 15 24.82 11.94 2.85
CA GLY A 15 26.19 12.42 3.03
C GLY A 15 26.56 13.34 1.88
N THR A 16 26.93 14.56 2.22
CA THR A 16 27.21 15.70 1.33
C THR A 16 27.91 15.28 0.03
N PHE A 17 27.20 15.35 -1.10
CA PHE A 17 27.82 15.32 -2.42
C PHE A 17 27.13 16.33 -3.34
N VAL A 18 27.69 17.54 -3.38
CA VAL A 18 27.40 18.56 -4.39
C VAL A 18 28.33 18.30 -5.57
N MET A 19 27.79 17.98 -6.75
CA MET A 19 28.59 17.97 -7.99
C MET A 19 27.84 18.67 -9.13
N PRO A 20 28.54 19.53 -9.91
CA PRO A 20 27.92 20.36 -10.93
C PRO A 20 28.12 19.71 -12.30
N ASN A 21 27.12 19.04 -12.89
CA ASN A 21 27.11 18.84 -14.35
C ASN A 21 25.74 18.36 -14.87
N TYR A 22 25.18 19.15 -15.79
CA TYR A 22 23.84 19.01 -16.40
C TYR A 22 23.65 17.74 -17.27
N GLN A 23 24.72 17.06 -17.68
CA GLN A 23 24.64 15.88 -18.57
C GLN A 23 24.30 14.56 -17.84
N VAL A 24 24.56 14.46 -16.54
CA VAL A 24 24.24 13.25 -15.76
C VAL A 24 22.73 13.16 -15.44
N CYS A 25 22.04 14.31 -15.39
CA CYS A 25 20.60 14.38 -15.12
C CYS A 25 19.76 13.67 -16.19
N TYR A 26 20.13 13.74 -17.48
CA TYR A 26 19.37 13.09 -18.54
C TYR A 26 19.41 11.56 -18.46
N VAL A 27 20.55 10.98 -18.06
CA VAL A 27 20.69 9.53 -17.88
C VAL A 27 19.89 9.05 -16.67
N PHE A 28 19.87 9.85 -15.58
CA PHE A 28 19.08 9.55 -14.39
C PHE A 28 17.57 9.70 -14.61
N ILE A 29 17.12 10.68 -15.38
CA ILE A 29 15.70 10.88 -15.73
C ILE A 29 15.21 9.75 -16.63
N TYR A 30 16.01 9.35 -17.64
CA TYR A 30 15.66 8.25 -18.53
C TYR A 30 15.71 6.89 -17.80
N ALA A 31 16.62 6.73 -16.84
CA ALA A 31 16.67 5.56 -15.97
C ALA A 31 15.51 5.55 -14.96
N ALA A 32 15.13 6.67 -14.35
CA ALA A 32 14.00 6.75 -13.40
C ALA A 32 12.62 6.54 -14.06
N HIS A 33 12.50 6.83 -15.36
CA HIS A 33 11.29 6.55 -16.13
C HIS A 33 11.21 5.09 -16.62
N LYS A 34 12.36 4.41 -16.79
CA LYS A 34 12.43 3.02 -17.27
C LYS A 34 12.67 1.97 -16.16
N PHE A 35 13.27 2.36 -15.03
CA PHE A 35 13.58 1.47 -13.92
C PHE A 35 12.66 1.78 -12.75
N CYS A 36 11.74 0.84 -12.55
CA CYS A 36 10.64 0.82 -11.58
C CYS A 36 11.12 0.71 -10.11
N SER A 37 12.15 1.45 -9.69
CA SER A 37 12.57 1.46 -8.28
C SER A 37 12.01 2.69 -7.56
N ALA A 38 11.14 2.45 -6.57
CA ALA A 38 10.54 3.49 -5.74
C ALA A 38 11.58 4.47 -5.11
N PRO A 39 12.78 4.02 -4.69
CA PRO A 39 13.82 4.94 -4.20
C PRO A 39 14.37 5.89 -5.28
N LEU A 40 14.52 5.44 -6.52
CA LEU A 40 15.03 6.28 -7.60
C LEU A 40 13.99 7.32 -8.03
N ALA A 41 12.70 6.93 -8.07
CA ALA A 41 11.60 7.85 -8.29
C ALA A 41 11.52 8.92 -7.19
N ARG A 42 11.78 8.55 -5.92
CA ARG A 42 11.86 9.47 -4.78
C ARG A 42 13.03 10.45 -4.93
N VAL A 43 14.24 9.95 -5.19
CA VAL A 43 15.43 10.80 -5.38
C VAL A 43 15.22 11.77 -6.54
N ASN A 44 14.65 11.30 -7.65
CA ASN A 44 14.33 12.15 -8.78
C ASN A 44 13.33 13.25 -8.40
N ALA A 45 12.25 12.91 -7.68
CA ALA A 45 11.27 13.89 -7.22
C ALA A 45 11.88 14.91 -6.24
N LEU A 46 12.78 14.48 -5.35
CA LEU A 46 13.52 15.37 -4.45
C LEU A 46 14.44 16.33 -5.22
N ILE A 47 15.18 15.83 -6.21
CA ILE A 47 16.05 16.65 -7.05
C ILE A 47 15.23 17.68 -7.83
N HIS A 48 14.11 17.26 -8.42
CA HIS A 48 13.21 18.18 -9.13
C HIS A 48 12.62 19.26 -8.21
N ALA A 49 12.21 18.88 -6.98
CA ALA A 49 11.64 19.82 -6.03
C ALA A 49 12.67 20.80 -5.43
N SER A 50 13.94 20.39 -5.29
CA SER A 50 14.99 21.18 -4.62
C SER A 50 15.91 21.94 -5.58
N CYS A 51 16.34 21.32 -6.68
CA CYS A 51 17.31 21.91 -7.60
C CYS A 51 16.66 22.66 -8.76
N TYR A 52 15.41 22.34 -9.10
CA TYR A 52 14.72 22.88 -10.27
C TYR A 52 13.45 23.67 -9.92
N ALA A 53 13.26 24.06 -8.65
CA ALA A 53 12.06 24.78 -8.20
C ALA A 53 11.79 26.07 -9.00
N ASP A 54 12.86 26.80 -9.37
CA ASP A 54 12.76 28.08 -10.07
C ASP A 54 12.67 27.94 -11.60
N ALA A 55 13.00 26.76 -12.14
CA ALA A 55 13.11 26.50 -13.57
C ALA A 55 12.06 25.50 -14.12
N ALA A 56 11.44 24.71 -13.23
CA ALA A 56 10.44 23.72 -13.61
C ALA A 56 9.07 24.37 -13.84
N SER A 57 8.27 23.74 -14.70
CA SER A 57 6.87 24.14 -14.84
C SER A 57 6.10 23.88 -13.54
N SER A 58 5.05 24.66 -13.29
CA SER A 58 4.18 24.45 -12.12
C SER A 58 3.59 23.03 -12.11
N GLU A 59 3.32 22.46 -13.28
CA GLU A 59 2.77 21.12 -13.43
C GLU A 59 3.79 20.02 -13.07
N ASP A 60 5.05 20.16 -13.48
CA ASP A 60 6.12 19.22 -13.13
C ASP A 60 6.45 19.29 -11.64
N LEU A 61 6.46 20.49 -11.07
CA LEU A 61 6.66 20.68 -9.64
C LEU A 61 5.51 20.04 -8.85
N SER A 62 4.25 20.23 -9.28
CA SER A 62 3.09 19.60 -8.64
C SER A 62 3.19 18.07 -8.66
N LEU A 63 3.69 17.48 -9.76
CA LEU A 63 3.90 16.03 -9.87
C LEU A 63 4.99 15.53 -8.93
N ALA A 64 6.09 16.28 -8.80
CA ALA A 64 7.17 15.94 -7.87
C ALA A 64 6.65 15.93 -6.43
N TYR A 65 5.90 16.96 -6.02
CA TYR A 65 5.26 17.00 -4.70
C TYR A 65 4.29 15.84 -4.49
N VAL A 66 3.44 15.55 -5.48
CA VAL A 66 2.50 14.41 -5.41
C VAL A 66 3.23 13.09 -5.17
N LYS A 67 4.30 12.81 -5.92
CA LYS A 67 5.10 11.59 -5.76
C LYS A 67 5.79 11.51 -4.39
N LEU A 68 6.30 12.64 -3.88
CA LEU A 68 6.92 12.69 -2.56
C LEU A 68 5.90 12.44 -1.43
N ILE A 69 4.72 13.03 -1.52
CA ILE A 69 3.65 12.82 -0.54
C ILE A 69 3.16 11.36 -0.58
N GLN A 70 2.98 10.78 -1.77
CA GLN A 70 2.67 9.36 -1.92
C GLN A 70 3.73 8.47 -1.26
N HIS A 71 5.01 8.77 -1.47
CA HIS A 71 6.08 8.05 -0.80
C HIS A 71 6.01 8.20 0.72
N LEU A 72 5.80 9.42 1.24
CA LEU A 72 5.66 9.66 2.69
C LEU A 72 4.49 8.86 3.29
N ALA A 73 3.36 8.81 2.61
CA ALA A 73 2.21 8.01 3.05
C ALA A 73 2.56 6.52 3.18
N VAL A 74 3.29 6.01 2.18
CA VAL A 74 3.67 4.60 2.08
C VAL A 74 4.79 4.22 3.06
N SER A 75 5.71 5.13 3.40
CA SER A 75 6.90 4.84 4.21
C SER A 75 6.84 5.32 5.67
N LYS A 76 6.10 6.41 5.94
CA LYS A 76 6.01 7.03 7.28
C LYS A 76 4.59 7.09 7.84
N GLY A 77 3.58 6.89 6.99
CA GLY A 77 2.17 6.88 7.36
C GLY A 77 1.42 8.15 7.00
N TYR A 78 0.15 8.18 7.39
CA TYR A 78 -0.77 9.22 6.92
C TYR A 78 -0.53 10.59 7.56
N LYS A 79 -0.06 10.65 8.81
CA LYS A 79 0.11 11.92 9.53
C LYS A 79 1.12 12.83 8.82
N GLU A 80 2.27 12.28 8.48
CA GLU A 80 3.35 12.94 7.77
C GLU A 80 2.92 13.32 6.34
N ALA A 81 2.18 12.44 5.67
CA ALA A 81 1.64 12.71 4.34
C ALA A 81 0.66 13.89 4.34
N PHE A 82 -0.25 13.96 5.32
CA PHE A 82 -1.21 15.07 5.43
C PHE A 82 -0.54 16.40 5.81
N ILE A 83 0.54 16.39 6.60
CA ILE A 83 1.33 17.60 6.87
C ILE A 83 1.97 18.11 5.57
N ALA A 84 2.58 17.22 4.79
CA ALA A 84 3.18 17.57 3.51
C ALA A 84 2.13 18.01 2.47
N LEU A 85 0.92 17.42 2.52
CA LEU A 85 -0.19 17.80 1.67
C LEU A 85 -0.68 19.23 1.94
N LYS A 86 -0.82 19.64 3.21
CA LYS A 86 -1.21 21.02 3.55
C LYS A 86 -0.23 22.06 2.99
N LEU A 87 1.06 21.78 3.07
CA LEU A 87 2.10 22.64 2.48
C LEU A 87 2.00 22.70 0.96
N ALA A 88 1.63 21.59 0.31
CA ALA A 88 1.39 21.57 -1.13
C ALA A 88 0.13 22.37 -1.50
N GLU A 89 -0.96 22.28 -0.73
CA GLU A 89 -2.18 23.07 -0.95
C GLU A 89 -1.94 24.58 -0.79
N GLU A 90 -1.08 25.01 0.14
CA GLU A 90 -0.69 26.42 0.28
C GLU A 90 0.12 26.91 -0.92
N LYS A 91 0.95 26.03 -1.50
CA LYS A 91 1.84 26.36 -2.63
C LYS A 91 1.14 26.32 -3.99
N PHE A 92 0.13 25.46 -4.14
CA PHE A 92 -0.58 25.24 -5.39
C PHE A 92 -2.08 25.46 -5.18
N PHE A 93 -2.68 26.39 -5.91
CA PHE A 93 -4.13 26.60 -5.86
C PHE A 93 -4.89 25.31 -6.21
N CYS A 94 -5.68 24.80 -5.27
CA CYS A 94 -6.50 23.61 -5.46
C CYS A 94 -7.71 23.90 -6.35
N PHE A 95 -7.54 23.78 -7.66
CA PHE A 95 -8.66 23.64 -8.59
C PHE A 95 -9.26 22.23 -8.49
N SER A 96 -10.53 22.07 -8.85
CA SER A 96 -11.26 20.79 -8.79
C SER A 96 -10.59 19.63 -9.54
N LYS A 97 -9.69 19.91 -10.50
CA LYS A 97 -8.90 18.89 -11.23
C LYS A 97 -7.40 18.93 -10.96
N SER A 98 -6.96 19.58 -9.88
CA SER A 98 -5.53 19.61 -9.56
C SER A 98 -5.05 18.20 -9.17
N ARG A 99 -3.80 17.86 -9.54
CA ARG A 99 -3.18 16.58 -9.16
C ARG A 99 -3.10 16.41 -7.64
N ILE A 100 -3.05 17.52 -6.91
CA ILE A 100 -3.00 17.57 -5.44
C ILE A 100 -4.38 17.22 -4.84
N GLN A 101 -5.48 17.71 -5.43
CA GLN A 101 -6.82 17.34 -5.01
C GLN A 101 -7.08 15.84 -5.24
N ILE A 102 -6.66 15.31 -6.39
CA ILE A 102 -6.77 13.87 -6.69
C ILE A 102 -5.99 13.07 -5.64
N LEU A 103 -4.75 13.47 -5.32
CA LEU A 103 -3.95 12.82 -4.29
C LEU A 103 -4.61 12.88 -2.91
N LYS A 104 -5.17 14.03 -2.52
CA LYS A 104 -5.89 14.19 -1.26
C LYS A 104 -7.00 13.16 -1.12
N LEU A 105 -7.83 13.03 -2.14
CA LEU A 105 -8.93 12.06 -2.17
C LEU A 105 -8.39 10.62 -2.12
N GLN A 106 -7.31 10.30 -2.83
CA GLN A 106 -6.66 8.97 -2.75
C GLN A 106 -6.20 8.63 -1.32
N LEU A 107 -5.55 9.57 -0.62
CA LEU A 107 -5.06 9.37 0.76
C LEU A 107 -6.21 9.27 1.77
N LEU A 108 -7.24 10.11 1.62
CA LEU A 108 -8.43 10.05 2.46
C LEU A 108 -9.17 8.73 2.29
N HIS A 109 -9.30 8.25 1.05
CA HIS A 109 -9.91 6.95 0.75
C HIS A 109 -9.16 5.80 1.43
N GLU A 110 -7.85 5.70 1.25
CA GLU A 110 -7.05 4.60 1.80
C GLU A 110 -7.05 4.61 3.34
N ARG A 111 -6.92 5.79 3.95
CA ARG A 111 -7.01 5.94 5.42
C ARG A 111 -8.40 5.57 5.95
N ALA A 112 -9.46 5.92 5.24
CA ALA A 112 -10.83 5.56 5.61
C ALA A 112 -11.04 4.05 5.56
N LEU A 113 -10.47 3.36 4.57
CA LEU A 113 -10.49 1.90 4.50
C LEU A 113 -9.73 1.27 5.68
N HIS A 114 -8.52 1.75 5.97
CA HIS A 114 -7.70 1.25 7.08
C HIS A 114 -8.39 1.36 8.45
N ARG A 115 -9.17 2.43 8.65
CA ARG A 115 -9.95 2.64 9.88
C ARG A 115 -11.31 1.92 9.90
N GLY A 116 -11.79 1.43 8.76
CA GLY A 116 -13.13 0.82 8.63
C GLY A 116 -14.27 1.80 8.36
N HIS A 117 -14.00 3.07 8.03
CA HIS A 117 -15.00 4.08 7.69
C HIS A 117 -15.55 3.90 6.26
N LEU A 118 -16.29 2.82 6.02
CA LEU A 118 -16.76 2.43 4.69
C LEU A 118 -17.64 3.49 3.99
N LYS A 119 -18.48 4.21 4.75
CA LYS A 119 -19.33 5.29 4.20
C LYS A 119 -18.50 6.45 3.66
N LEU A 120 -17.49 6.86 4.42
CA LEU A 120 -16.58 7.94 4.01
C LEU A 120 -15.71 7.49 2.83
N ALA A 121 -15.22 6.25 2.85
CA ALA A 121 -14.50 5.69 1.71
C ALA A 121 -15.35 5.69 0.43
N GLN A 122 -16.65 5.35 0.52
CA GLN A 122 -17.55 5.43 -0.63
C GLN A 122 -17.77 6.88 -1.10
N GLN A 123 -18.03 7.82 -0.18
CA GLN A 123 -18.20 9.24 -0.51
C GLN A 123 -16.98 9.83 -1.24
N VAL A 124 -15.77 9.58 -0.70
CA VAL A 124 -14.51 10.04 -1.31
C VAL A 124 -14.30 9.39 -2.69
N CYS A 125 -14.68 8.12 -2.85
CA CYS A 125 -14.62 7.44 -4.14
C CYS A 125 -15.59 8.04 -5.16
N ASP A 126 -16.80 8.40 -4.74
CA ASP A 126 -17.80 9.04 -5.60
C ASP A 126 -17.33 10.44 -6.04
N GLU A 127 -16.76 11.22 -5.12
CA GLU A 127 -16.14 12.53 -5.43
C GLU A 127 -14.99 12.40 -6.43
N LEU A 128 -14.11 11.41 -6.24
CA LEU A 128 -13.03 11.12 -7.18
C LEU A 128 -13.57 10.75 -8.57
N GLY A 129 -14.71 10.04 -8.63
CA GLY A 129 -15.41 9.71 -9.87
C GLY A 129 -15.97 10.94 -10.60
N VAL A 130 -16.50 11.93 -9.87
CA VAL A 130 -17.01 13.19 -10.44
C VAL A 130 -15.91 14.01 -11.12
N LEU A 131 -14.65 13.87 -10.68
CA LEU A 131 -13.51 14.56 -11.31
C LEU A 131 -13.19 14.04 -12.71
N GLY A 132 -13.53 12.76 -12.98
CA GLY A 132 -13.33 12.12 -14.27
C GLY A 132 -14.31 12.59 -15.34
N SER A 133 -13.84 12.73 -16.57
CA SER A 133 -14.72 13.00 -17.72
C SER A 133 -15.75 11.87 -17.95
N SER A 134 -16.97 12.18 -18.35
CA SER A 134 -17.96 11.17 -18.76
C SER A 134 -17.63 10.49 -20.10
N ILE A 135 -16.70 11.06 -20.88
CA ILE A 135 -16.35 10.60 -22.23
C ILE A 135 -15.43 9.39 -22.17
N MET A 136 -15.80 8.29 -22.84
CA MET A 136 -14.97 7.08 -22.93
C MET A 136 -13.61 7.38 -23.59
N GLY A 137 -12.51 6.90 -23.00
CA GLY A 137 -11.15 7.14 -23.50
C GLY A 137 -10.46 8.40 -22.97
N VAL A 138 -11.17 9.27 -22.26
CA VAL A 138 -10.61 10.47 -21.60
C VAL A 138 -10.40 10.17 -20.11
N ASP A 139 -9.32 10.71 -19.53
CA ASP A 139 -8.92 10.55 -18.12
C ASP A 139 -8.85 9.08 -17.69
N MET A 140 -8.33 8.22 -18.57
CA MET A 140 -8.33 6.77 -18.35
C MET A 140 -7.60 6.34 -17.09
N ASP A 141 -6.51 7.03 -16.72
CA ASP A 141 -5.77 6.75 -15.49
C ASP A 141 -6.62 7.05 -14.25
N LEU A 142 -7.31 8.20 -14.24
CA LEU A 142 -8.21 8.58 -13.15
C LEU A 142 -9.40 7.62 -13.04
N LYS A 143 -10.01 7.23 -14.17
CA LYS A 143 -11.11 6.26 -14.18
C LYS A 143 -10.69 4.87 -13.70
N THR A 144 -9.49 4.45 -14.08
CA THR A 144 -8.90 3.18 -13.65
C THR A 144 -8.71 3.22 -12.13
N GLU A 145 -8.14 4.30 -11.61
CA GLU A 145 -7.92 4.51 -10.18
C GLU A 145 -9.24 4.57 -9.40
N THR A 146 -10.24 5.33 -9.85
CA THR A 146 -11.57 5.38 -9.20
C THR A 146 -12.21 3.99 -9.16
N SER A 147 -12.13 3.24 -10.25
CA SER A 147 -12.71 1.90 -10.33
C SER A 147 -11.98 0.90 -9.41
N LEU A 148 -10.65 1.00 -9.30
CA LEU A 148 -9.86 0.22 -8.34
C LEU A 148 -10.28 0.52 -6.90
N ARG A 149 -10.43 1.81 -6.57
CA ARG A 149 -10.85 2.26 -5.23
C ARG A 149 -12.26 1.82 -4.90
N HIS A 150 -13.18 1.89 -5.86
CA HIS A 150 -14.54 1.39 -5.69
C HIS A 150 -14.55 -0.12 -5.40
N ALA A 151 -13.80 -0.91 -6.18
CA ALA A 151 -13.69 -2.35 -5.94
C ALA A 151 -13.05 -2.68 -4.58
N ARG A 152 -12.07 -1.89 -4.11
CA ARG A 152 -11.50 -2.02 -2.76
C ARG A 152 -12.50 -1.67 -1.65
N THR A 153 -13.31 -0.63 -1.83
CA THR A 153 -14.39 -0.28 -0.87
C THR A 153 -15.42 -1.40 -0.79
N LEU A 154 -15.84 -1.96 -1.93
CA LEU A 154 -16.75 -3.12 -1.96
C LEU A 154 -16.13 -4.36 -1.31
N LEU A 155 -14.84 -4.59 -1.50
CA LEU A 155 -14.10 -5.67 -0.86
C LEU A 155 -14.08 -5.51 0.67
N ALA A 156 -13.76 -4.30 1.17
CA ALA A 156 -13.79 -3.99 2.61
C ALA A 156 -15.21 -4.09 3.20
N ALA A 157 -16.25 -3.83 2.39
CA ALA A 157 -17.65 -4.04 2.76
C ALA A 157 -18.12 -5.50 2.67
N ASN A 158 -17.23 -6.46 2.38
CA ASN A 158 -17.53 -7.89 2.16
C ASN A 158 -18.52 -8.16 1.01
N GLN A 159 -18.68 -7.22 0.07
CA GLN A 159 -19.54 -7.37 -1.10
C GLN A 159 -18.77 -8.01 -2.26
N PHE A 160 -18.30 -9.24 -2.06
CA PHE A 160 -17.34 -9.91 -2.97
C PHE A 160 -17.83 -10.04 -4.41
N SER A 161 -19.12 -10.35 -4.63
CA SER A 161 -19.69 -10.50 -5.98
C SER A 161 -19.72 -9.19 -6.75
N GLN A 162 -20.06 -8.09 -6.09
CA GLN A 162 -20.06 -6.75 -6.69
C GLN A 162 -18.63 -6.29 -6.95
N ALA A 163 -17.72 -6.47 -5.99
CA ALA A 163 -16.29 -6.16 -6.15
C ALA A 163 -15.68 -6.88 -7.36
N ALA A 164 -15.95 -8.18 -7.51
CA ALA A 164 -15.48 -8.98 -8.64
C ALA A 164 -16.08 -8.50 -9.97
N THR A 165 -17.35 -8.08 -9.99
CA THR A 165 -18.00 -7.55 -11.20
C THR A 165 -17.33 -6.25 -11.66
N VAL A 166 -17.09 -5.32 -10.72
CA VAL A 166 -16.37 -4.07 -10.99
C VAL A 166 -14.95 -4.36 -11.48
N ALA A 167 -14.21 -5.21 -10.79
CA ALA A 167 -12.84 -5.57 -11.17
C ALA A 167 -12.76 -6.24 -12.56
N ASN A 168 -13.69 -7.13 -12.91
CA ASN A 168 -13.74 -7.73 -14.25
C ASN A 168 -14.06 -6.71 -15.35
N SER A 169 -14.99 -5.78 -15.09
CA SER A 169 -15.31 -4.69 -16.03
C SER A 169 -14.10 -3.77 -16.25
N LEU A 170 -13.35 -3.52 -15.18
CA LEU A 170 -12.13 -2.73 -15.23
C LEU A 170 -11.02 -3.46 -15.98
N PHE A 171 -10.84 -4.76 -15.77
CA PHE A 171 -9.88 -5.58 -16.52
C PHE A 171 -10.13 -5.48 -18.03
N CYS A 172 -11.38 -5.63 -18.47
CA CYS A 172 -11.74 -5.49 -19.88
C CYS A 172 -11.38 -4.10 -20.43
N THR A 173 -11.57 -3.07 -19.62
CA THR A 173 -11.25 -1.67 -19.98
C THR A 173 -9.74 -1.45 -20.08
N CYS A 174 -8.98 -1.83 -19.05
CA CYS A 174 -7.52 -1.71 -19.04
C CYS A 174 -6.86 -2.52 -20.17
N TYR A 175 -7.41 -3.71 -20.48
CA TYR A 175 -6.95 -4.52 -21.60
C TYR A 175 -7.17 -3.83 -22.95
N LYS A 176 -8.37 -3.27 -23.16
CA LYS A 176 -8.71 -2.53 -24.39
C LYS A 176 -7.82 -1.31 -24.62
N PHE A 177 -7.44 -0.60 -23.56
CA PHE A 177 -6.61 0.60 -23.64
C PHE A 177 -5.11 0.33 -23.43
N ASN A 178 -4.70 -0.94 -23.41
CA ASN A 178 -3.30 -1.37 -23.28
C ASN A 178 -2.60 -0.85 -22.00
N ASN A 179 -3.35 -0.63 -20.91
CA ASN A 179 -2.80 -0.23 -19.61
C ASN A 179 -2.28 -1.45 -18.85
N GLN A 180 -0.99 -1.76 -19.01
CA GLN A 180 -0.37 -2.97 -18.48
C GLN A 180 -0.29 -2.99 -16.95
N VAL A 181 0.09 -1.87 -16.34
CA VAL A 181 0.16 -1.74 -14.87
C VAL A 181 -1.24 -1.90 -14.26
N GLY A 182 -2.24 -1.27 -14.89
CA GLY A 182 -3.65 -1.45 -14.53
C GLY A 182 -4.09 -2.91 -14.62
N ASN A 183 -3.81 -3.60 -15.73
CA ASN A 183 -4.16 -5.02 -15.91
C ASN A 183 -3.59 -5.90 -14.79
N ALA A 184 -2.29 -5.79 -14.51
CA ALA A 184 -1.63 -6.58 -13.48
C ALA A 184 -2.21 -6.30 -12.08
N SER A 185 -2.50 -5.03 -11.78
CA SER A 185 -3.09 -4.59 -10.50
C SER A 185 -4.54 -5.09 -10.33
N VAL A 186 -5.33 -5.09 -11.39
CA VAL A 186 -6.71 -5.60 -11.37
C VAL A 186 -6.76 -7.12 -11.21
N LEU A 187 -5.87 -7.85 -11.88
CA LEU A 187 -5.73 -9.30 -11.69
C LEU A 187 -5.33 -9.63 -10.24
N LEU A 188 -4.43 -8.84 -9.66
CA LEU A 188 -4.06 -9.00 -8.25
C LEU A 188 -5.25 -8.72 -7.32
N LEU A 189 -6.03 -7.67 -7.58
CA LEU A 189 -7.25 -7.37 -6.83
C LEU A 189 -8.29 -8.49 -6.92
N LEU A 190 -8.49 -9.09 -8.10
CA LEU A 190 -9.36 -10.25 -8.27
C LEU A 190 -8.88 -11.43 -7.40
N ALA A 191 -7.59 -11.70 -7.36
CA ALA A 191 -7.02 -12.73 -6.50
C ALA A 191 -7.29 -12.45 -5.00
N GLU A 192 -7.15 -11.19 -4.58
CA GLU A 192 -7.45 -10.76 -3.20
C GLU A 192 -8.93 -10.87 -2.84
N ILE A 193 -9.84 -10.54 -3.76
CA ILE A 193 -11.29 -10.71 -3.58
C ILE A 193 -11.62 -12.19 -3.35
N TYR A 194 -11.10 -13.08 -4.20
CA TYR A 194 -11.35 -14.51 -4.05
C TYR A 194 -10.72 -15.09 -2.78
N LYS A 195 -9.53 -14.61 -2.39
CA LYS A 195 -8.90 -14.94 -1.10
C LYS A 195 -9.81 -14.58 0.08
N LYS A 196 -10.27 -13.33 0.15
CA LYS A 196 -11.14 -12.84 1.26
C LYS A 196 -12.52 -13.52 1.27
N SER A 197 -13.03 -13.93 0.10
CA SER A 197 -14.28 -14.71 0.01
C SER A 197 -14.17 -16.17 0.47
N GLY A 198 -12.96 -16.64 0.81
CA GLY A 198 -12.69 -18.03 1.19
C GLY A 198 -12.53 -19.00 0.01
N ASN A 199 -12.52 -18.50 -1.23
CA ASN A 199 -12.36 -19.31 -2.44
C ASN A 199 -10.93 -19.20 -3.00
N ALA A 200 -9.96 -19.74 -2.27
CA ALA A 200 -8.55 -19.65 -2.64
C ALA A 200 -8.23 -20.30 -4.00
N VAL A 201 -8.95 -21.37 -4.38
CA VAL A 201 -8.76 -22.08 -5.65
C VAL A 201 -9.04 -21.16 -6.85
N MET A 202 -10.13 -20.38 -6.78
CA MET A 202 -10.47 -19.42 -7.85
C MET A 202 -9.53 -18.23 -7.91
N GLY A 203 -8.87 -17.87 -6.80
CA GLY A 203 -7.88 -16.79 -6.75
C GLY A 203 -6.53 -17.14 -7.43
N LEU A 204 -6.14 -18.43 -7.43
CA LEU A 204 -4.84 -18.87 -7.93
C LEU A 204 -4.57 -18.49 -9.41
N PRO A 205 -5.51 -18.72 -10.37
CA PRO A 205 -5.29 -18.33 -11.75
C PRO A 205 -5.04 -16.83 -11.93
N TYR A 206 -5.74 -15.98 -11.17
CA TYR A 206 -5.58 -14.52 -11.25
C TYR A 206 -4.24 -14.06 -10.68
N ALA A 207 -3.79 -14.64 -9.56
CA ALA A 207 -2.47 -14.34 -9.01
C ALA A 207 -1.34 -14.77 -9.95
N LEU A 208 -1.44 -15.96 -10.55
CA LEU A 208 -0.46 -16.46 -11.52
C LEU A 208 -0.46 -15.64 -12.82
N ALA A 209 -1.63 -15.22 -13.29
CA ALA A 209 -1.74 -14.33 -14.45
C ALA A 209 -1.09 -12.98 -14.15
N SER A 210 -1.39 -12.37 -13.00
CA SER A 210 -0.77 -11.11 -12.56
C SER A 210 0.76 -11.24 -12.49
N LEU A 211 1.26 -12.33 -11.91
CA LEU A 211 2.70 -12.62 -11.85
C LEU A 211 3.34 -12.72 -13.25
N SER A 212 2.70 -13.45 -14.17
CA SER A 212 3.19 -13.61 -15.55
C SER A 212 3.22 -12.26 -16.29
N PHE A 213 2.21 -11.41 -16.07
CA PHE A 213 2.20 -10.04 -16.57
C PHE A 213 3.36 -9.22 -15.99
N CYS A 214 3.56 -9.25 -14.67
CA CYS A 214 4.62 -8.48 -14.02
C CYS A 214 6.01 -8.87 -14.53
N GLN A 215 6.27 -10.17 -14.72
CA GLN A 215 7.53 -10.68 -15.27
C GLN A 215 7.75 -10.25 -16.72
N SER A 216 6.69 -10.20 -17.52
CA SER A 216 6.78 -9.78 -18.93
C SER A 216 7.11 -8.30 -19.07
N PHE A 217 6.73 -7.47 -18.09
CA PHE A 217 6.89 -6.02 -18.11
C PHE A 217 7.91 -5.47 -17.09
N ASN A 218 8.66 -6.35 -16.41
CA ASN A 218 9.65 -6.01 -15.37
C ASN A 218 9.08 -5.11 -14.25
N LEU A 219 7.91 -5.48 -13.72
CA LEU A 219 7.23 -4.78 -12.63
C LEU A 219 7.62 -5.39 -11.27
N ASP A 220 8.88 -5.24 -10.87
CA ASP A 220 9.50 -6.00 -9.77
C ASP A 220 8.71 -5.94 -8.44
N LEU A 221 8.26 -4.76 -8.02
CA LEU A 221 7.53 -4.61 -6.76
C LEU A 221 6.12 -5.22 -6.85
N LEU A 222 5.47 -5.12 -8.01
CA LEU A 222 4.14 -5.72 -8.23
C LEU A 222 4.26 -7.24 -8.37
N GLU A 223 5.34 -7.76 -8.97
CA GLU A 223 5.68 -9.18 -8.95
C GLU A 223 5.86 -9.71 -7.53
N ALA A 224 6.57 -8.96 -6.67
CA ALA A 224 6.75 -9.33 -5.27
C ALA A 224 5.40 -9.37 -4.53
N SER A 225 4.54 -8.38 -4.73
CA SER A 225 3.19 -8.33 -4.17
C SER A 225 2.28 -9.47 -4.69
N ALA A 226 2.35 -9.79 -5.98
CA ALA A 226 1.62 -10.91 -6.58
C ALA A 226 2.10 -12.27 -6.05
N THR A 227 3.41 -12.42 -5.86
CA THR A 227 4.00 -13.64 -5.30
C THR A 227 3.65 -13.81 -3.82
N LEU A 228 3.59 -12.72 -3.05
CA LEU A 228 3.10 -12.75 -1.66
C LEU A 228 1.63 -13.19 -1.62
N THR A 229 0.78 -12.60 -2.46
CA THR A 229 -0.65 -12.98 -2.54
C THR A 229 -0.82 -14.44 -2.97
N LEU A 230 0.02 -14.93 -3.89
CA LEU A 230 0.08 -16.34 -4.25
C LEU A 230 0.44 -17.23 -3.05
N ALA A 231 1.41 -16.83 -2.23
CA ALA A 231 1.77 -17.55 -1.01
C ALA A 231 0.62 -17.59 0.02
N GLU A 232 -0.07 -16.48 0.23
CA GLU A 232 -1.26 -16.39 1.09
C GLU A 232 -2.39 -17.32 0.61
N LEU A 233 -2.60 -17.40 -0.71
CA LEU A 233 -3.56 -18.34 -1.31
C LEU A 233 -3.15 -19.80 -1.07
N TRP A 234 -1.86 -20.14 -1.21
CA TRP A 234 -1.36 -21.49 -0.89
C TRP A 234 -1.58 -21.85 0.57
N LEU A 235 -1.34 -20.93 1.51
CA LEU A 235 -1.65 -21.15 2.93
C LEU A 235 -3.14 -21.40 3.17
N SER A 236 -4.00 -20.69 2.44
CA SER A 236 -5.45 -20.82 2.55
C SER A 236 -5.98 -22.18 2.08
N LEU A 237 -5.21 -22.91 1.25
CA LEU A 237 -5.55 -24.28 0.82
C LEU A 237 -5.22 -25.35 1.86
N GLY A 238 -4.45 -25.01 2.91
CA GLY A 238 -4.17 -25.88 4.04
C GLY A 238 -2.68 -26.13 4.32
N PRO A 239 -2.38 -26.86 5.41
CA PRO A 239 -1.02 -26.95 5.97
C PRO A 239 -0.04 -27.74 5.09
N ASN A 240 -0.54 -28.58 4.18
CA ASN A 240 0.31 -29.34 3.25
C ASN A 240 1.09 -28.43 2.29
N HIS A 241 0.64 -27.19 2.09
CA HIS A 241 1.26 -26.23 1.18
C HIS A 241 2.13 -25.19 1.91
N THR A 242 2.25 -25.27 3.24
CA THR A 242 2.99 -24.31 4.08
C THR A 242 4.44 -24.15 3.64
N LYS A 243 5.18 -25.24 3.38
CA LYS A 243 6.59 -25.17 2.93
C LYS A 243 6.74 -24.43 1.60
N ARG A 244 5.78 -24.64 0.68
CA ARG A 244 5.76 -23.94 -0.60
C ARG A 244 5.48 -22.46 -0.40
N ALA A 245 4.47 -22.11 0.40
CA ALA A 245 4.17 -20.73 0.72
C ALA A 245 5.37 -20.02 1.37
N LEU A 246 5.99 -20.64 2.38
CA LEU A 246 7.16 -20.11 3.07
C LEU A 246 8.33 -19.85 2.10
N SER A 247 8.59 -20.77 1.17
CA SER A 247 9.63 -20.59 0.15
C SER A 247 9.35 -19.40 -0.78
N LEU A 248 8.08 -19.16 -1.12
CA LEU A 248 7.68 -18.03 -1.96
C LEU A 248 7.85 -16.71 -1.21
N VAL A 249 7.40 -16.65 0.05
CA VAL A 249 7.53 -15.46 0.89
C VAL A 249 8.98 -15.09 1.09
N HIS A 250 9.82 -16.04 1.51
CA HIS A 250 11.27 -15.81 1.71
C HIS A 250 11.97 -15.34 0.45
N ARG A 251 11.60 -15.87 -0.72
CA ARG A 251 12.15 -15.43 -2.01
C ARG A 251 11.86 -13.96 -2.30
N THR A 252 10.69 -13.47 -1.91
CA THR A 252 10.23 -12.10 -2.20
C THR A 252 10.54 -11.10 -1.11
N LEU A 253 10.83 -11.58 0.10
CA LEU A 253 11.00 -10.75 1.29
C LEU A 253 12.07 -9.65 1.12
N PRO A 254 13.24 -9.89 0.49
CA PRO A 254 14.23 -8.82 0.28
C PRO A 254 13.70 -7.66 -0.59
N MET A 255 12.92 -7.97 -1.64
CA MET A 255 12.32 -6.95 -2.51
C MET A 255 11.26 -6.16 -1.75
N ILE A 256 10.44 -6.83 -0.93
CA ILE A 256 9.39 -6.20 -0.14
C ILE A 256 9.98 -5.32 0.96
N LEU A 257 10.92 -5.82 1.76
CA LEU A 257 11.50 -5.04 2.85
C LEU A 257 12.38 -3.89 2.36
N GLY A 258 13.00 -4.02 1.17
CA GLY A 258 13.83 -2.97 0.59
C GLY A 258 13.06 -1.88 -0.15
N HIS A 259 11.92 -2.20 -0.77
CA HIS A 259 11.22 -1.30 -1.68
C HIS A 259 9.70 -1.22 -1.47
N GLY A 260 9.13 -2.08 -0.63
CA GLY A 260 7.72 -2.10 -0.29
C GLY A 260 7.33 -1.01 0.70
N GLY A 261 6.04 -0.72 0.70
CA GLY A 261 5.42 0.12 1.71
C GLY A 261 5.21 -0.58 3.03
N LEU A 262 4.94 0.19 4.07
CA LEU A 262 4.63 -0.31 5.42
C LEU A 262 3.53 -1.39 5.39
N GLU A 263 2.48 -1.20 4.60
CA GLU A 263 1.40 -2.20 4.47
C GLU A 263 1.90 -3.52 3.88
N LEU A 264 2.68 -3.45 2.80
CA LEU A 264 3.19 -4.65 2.12
C LEU A 264 4.22 -5.38 2.98
N CYS A 265 5.07 -4.64 3.70
CA CYS A 265 6.01 -5.18 4.68
C CYS A 265 5.28 -5.88 5.83
N ALA A 266 4.26 -5.24 6.41
CA ALA A 266 3.44 -5.83 7.46
C ALA A 266 2.73 -7.12 6.99
N ARG A 267 2.11 -7.09 5.80
CA ARG A 267 1.50 -8.28 5.19
C ARG A 267 2.51 -9.41 4.99
N ALA A 268 3.71 -9.11 4.51
CA ALA A 268 4.75 -10.11 4.31
C ALA A 268 5.19 -10.74 5.64
N ASN A 269 5.42 -9.92 6.67
CA ASN A 269 5.80 -10.38 7.99
C ASN A 269 4.71 -11.24 8.66
N ILE A 270 3.43 -10.85 8.54
CA ILE A 270 2.29 -11.66 8.99
C ILE A 270 2.23 -12.98 8.22
N ALA A 271 2.47 -12.97 6.91
CA ALA A 271 2.49 -14.20 6.10
C ALA A 271 3.63 -15.15 6.52
N VAL A 272 4.82 -14.64 6.86
CA VAL A 272 5.91 -15.43 7.43
C VAL A 272 5.47 -16.10 8.74
N ALA A 273 4.90 -15.31 9.66
CA ALA A 273 4.42 -15.83 10.96
C ALA A 273 3.35 -16.90 10.77
N LYS A 274 2.38 -16.69 9.89
CA LYS A 274 1.35 -17.68 9.54
C LYS A 274 1.92 -18.96 8.95
N CYS A 275 2.96 -18.86 8.11
CA CYS A 275 3.64 -20.04 7.59
C CYS A 275 4.23 -20.88 8.73
N TYR A 276 5.02 -20.27 9.62
CA TYR A 276 5.62 -21.02 10.75
C TYR A 276 4.55 -21.62 11.67
N LEU A 277 3.50 -20.88 11.99
CA LEU A 277 2.39 -21.38 12.82
C LEU A 277 1.60 -22.53 12.18
N SER A 278 1.63 -22.65 10.85
CA SER A 278 0.94 -23.69 10.08
C SER A 278 1.83 -24.89 9.74
N ASP A 279 3.12 -24.86 10.07
CA ASP A 279 4.04 -25.98 9.80
C ASP A 279 4.01 -26.97 10.96
N HIS A 280 3.66 -28.23 10.68
CA HIS A 280 3.65 -29.31 11.66
C HIS A 280 5.04 -29.67 12.19
N GLY A 281 6.10 -29.35 11.43
CA GLY A 281 7.48 -29.59 11.84
C GLY A 281 8.08 -28.47 12.70
N PHE A 282 7.35 -27.36 12.90
CA PHE A 282 7.85 -26.20 13.61
C PHE A 282 7.29 -26.15 15.04
N SER A 283 8.17 -25.98 16.02
CA SER A 283 7.80 -25.82 17.43
C SER A 283 8.05 -24.40 17.90
N VAL A 284 6.97 -23.70 18.24
CA VAL A 284 7.00 -22.31 18.76
C VAL A 284 7.81 -22.21 20.06
N SER A 285 7.89 -23.28 20.86
CA SER A 285 8.66 -23.27 22.10
C SER A 285 10.17 -23.30 21.89
N GLU A 286 10.63 -23.81 20.73
CA GLU A 286 12.06 -23.92 20.42
C GLU A 286 12.61 -22.63 19.82
N ASP A 287 11.85 -21.97 18.95
CA ASP A 287 12.25 -20.69 18.34
C ASP A 287 11.06 -19.70 18.27
N PRO A 288 10.68 -19.09 19.40
CA PRO A 288 9.56 -18.15 19.44
C PRO A 288 9.82 -16.87 18.64
N ASN A 289 11.09 -16.47 18.49
CA ASN A 289 11.49 -15.22 17.86
C ASN A 289 11.22 -15.23 16.35
N SER A 290 11.35 -16.39 15.70
CA SER A 290 10.98 -16.55 14.28
C SER A 290 9.53 -16.20 13.94
N VAL A 291 8.64 -16.20 14.94
CA VAL A 291 7.22 -15.82 14.79
C VAL A 291 6.95 -14.45 15.42
N LEU A 292 7.48 -14.18 16.62
CA LEU A 292 7.18 -12.94 17.34
C LEU A 292 7.86 -11.71 16.72
N ASP A 293 9.09 -11.83 16.22
CA ASP A 293 9.80 -10.67 15.68
C ASP A 293 9.14 -10.15 14.39
N PRO A 294 8.75 -11.00 13.41
CA PRO A 294 7.95 -10.53 12.28
C PRO A 294 6.62 -9.91 12.71
N LEU A 295 5.91 -10.48 13.69
CA LEU A 295 4.63 -9.94 14.14
C LEU A 295 4.79 -8.56 14.81
N LYS A 296 5.82 -8.36 15.63
CA LYS A 296 6.13 -7.06 16.23
C LYS A 296 6.44 -6.03 15.14
N GLN A 297 7.30 -6.38 14.19
CA GLN A 297 7.61 -5.48 13.06
C GLN A 297 6.34 -5.13 12.26
N ALA A 298 5.45 -6.09 12.03
CA ALA A 298 4.18 -5.82 11.36
C ALA A 298 3.30 -4.84 12.14
N VAL A 299 3.22 -4.97 13.47
CA VAL A 299 2.45 -4.02 14.32
C VAL A 299 3.06 -2.62 14.25
N ASP A 300 4.39 -2.51 14.33
CA ASP A 300 5.11 -1.24 14.25
C ASP A 300 4.88 -0.55 12.90
N ASP A 301 4.87 -1.31 11.81
CA ASP A 301 4.58 -0.81 10.45
C ASP A 301 3.11 -0.39 10.27
N LEU A 302 2.16 -1.05 10.96
CA LEU A 302 0.72 -0.79 10.82
C LEU A 302 0.22 0.36 11.67
N GLN A 303 0.88 0.65 12.79
CA GLN A 303 0.53 1.77 13.67
C GLN A 303 0.44 3.13 12.96
N PRO A 304 1.44 3.57 12.16
CA PRO A 304 1.37 4.84 11.44
C PRO A 304 0.34 4.83 10.29
N LEU A 305 -0.05 3.65 9.79
CA LEU A 305 -1.09 3.47 8.79
C LEU A 305 -2.50 3.41 9.39
N GLU A 306 -2.64 3.32 10.72
CA GLU A 306 -3.91 3.20 11.42
C GLU A 306 -4.77 2.03 10.88
N TYR A 307 -4.13 0.94 10.42
CA TYR A 307 -4.79 -0.18 9.76
C TYR A 307 -5.29 -1.20 10.78
N ASN A 308 -6.54 -1.01 11.23
CA ASN A 308 -7.11 -1.76 12.34
C ASN A 308 -7.33 -3.24 12.02
N GLU A 309 -7.81 -3.61 10.83
CA GLU A 309 -8.12 -5.02 10.50
C GLU A 309 -6.84 -5.88 10.54
N LEU A 310 -5.78 -5.41 9.87
CA LEU A 310 -4.52 -6.15 9.79
C LEU A 310 -3.74 -6.12 11.11
N ALA A 311 -3.81 -5.01 11.86
CA ALA A 311 -3.21 -4.91 13.19
C ALA A 311 -3.90 -5.86 14.19
N ALA A 312 -5.24 -5.95 14.15
CA ALA A 312 -5.98 -6.91 14.96
C ALA A 312 -5.54 -8.35 14.64
N GLU A 313 -5.39 -8.71 13.36
CA GLU A 313 -4.87 -10.02 12.98
C GLU A 313 -3.47 -10.30 13.57
N ALA A 314 -2.55 -9.33 13.50
CA ALA A 314 -1.21 -9.48 14.08
C ALA A 314 -1.25 -9.70 15.60
N PHE A 315 -2.01 -8.88 16.34
CA PHE A 315 -2.16 -9.02 17.79
C PHE A 315 -2.83 -10.33 18.20
N TYR A 316 -3.81 -10.80 17.42
CA TYR A 316 -4.44 -12.11 17.64
C TYR A 316 -3.42 -13.24 17.54
N LEU A 317 -2.57 -13.23 16.51
CA LEU A 317 -1.51 -14.22 16.34
C LEU A 317 -0.47 -14.14 17.47
N MET A 318 -0.09 -12.92 17.90
CA MET A 318 0.80 -12.73 19.05
C MET A 318 0.22 -13.32 20.33
N ALA A 319 -1.07 -13.07 20.62
CA ALA A 319 -1.75 -13.62 21.79
C ALA A 319 -1.76 -15.16 21.78
N ILE A 320 -1.98 -15.80 20.62
CA ILE A 320 -1.88 -17.25 20.48
C ILE A 320 -0.47 -17.74 20.83
N VAL A 321 0.56 -17.06 20.32
CA VAL A 321 1.96 -17.44 20.56
C VAL A 321 2.31 -17.28 22.04
N TYR A 322 2.01 -16.15 22.66
CA TYR A 322 2.27 -15.92 24.09
C TYR A 322 1.54 -16.93 24.98
N ASN A 323 0.30 -17.29 24.63
CA ASN A 323 -0.44 -18.34 25.32
C ASN A 323 0.26 -19.70 25.22
N LYS A 324 0.81 -20.06 24.06
CA LYS A 324 1.59 -21.30 23.89
C LYS A 324 2.90 -21.28 24.69
N LEU A 325 3.49 -20.12 24.90
CA LEU A 325 4.72 -19.93 25.69
C LEU A 325 4.47 -19.80 27.20
N GLY A 326 3.21 -19.69 27.65
CA GLY A 326 2.86 -19.47 29.05
C GLY A 326 3.12 -18.04 29.54
N MET A 327 3.33 -17.09 28.62
CA MET A 327 3.56 -15.66 28.90
C MET A 327 2.22 -14.94 29.06
N MET A 328 1.67 -14.98 30.28
CA MET A 328 0.29 -14.56 30.55
C MET A 328 0.08 -13.05 30.48
N GLU A 329 1.04 -12.25 30.97
CA GLU A 329 0.96 -10.79 30.94
C GLU A 329 0.97 -10.27 29.51
N GLU A 330 1.94 -10.70 28.70
CA GLU A 330 2.09 -10.29 27.30
C GLU A 330 0.92 -10.78 26.44
N ARG A 331 0.34 -11.95 26.76
CA ARG A 331 -0.88 -12.44 26.14
C ARG A 331 -2.05 -11.50 26.43
N GLU A 332 -2.23 -11.06 27.67
CA GLU A 332 -3.31 -10.13 28.03
C GLU A 332 -3.14 -8.76 27.39
N ASP A 333 -1.91 -8.26 27.32
CA ASP A 333 -1.59 -7.02 26.61
C ASP A 333 -1.92 -7.12 25.12
N ALA A 334 -1.52 -8.22 24.46
CA ALA A 334 -1.86 -8.47 23.06
C ALA A 334 -3.37 -8.62 22.85
N ALA A 335 -4.07 -9.33 23.75
CA ALA A 335 -5.52 -9.48 23.68
C ALA A 335 -6.28 -8.16 23.90
N SER A 336 -5.79 -7.29 24.79
CA SER A 336 -6.34 -5.96 25.01
C SER A 336 -6.17 -5.07 23.77
N SER A 337 -5.01 -5.14 23.13
CA SER A 337 -4.71 -4.42 21.89
C SER A 337 -5.57 -4.92 20.73
N PHE A 338 -5.74 -6.24 20.58
CA PHE A 338 -6.68 -6.85 19.64
C PHE A 338 -8.09 -6.30 19.84
N LYS A 339 -8.60 -6.33 21.08
CA LYS A 339 -9.94 -5.84 21.41
C LYS A 339 -10.11 -4.37 21.03
N LYS A 340 -9.12 -3.53 21.32
CA LYS A 340 -9.14 -2.10 20.96
C LYS A 340 -9.27 -1.87 19.44
N HIS A 341 -8.56 -2.65 18.63
CA HIS A 341 -8.65 -2.53 17.17
C HIS A 341 -9.99 -3.02 16.61
N ILE A 342 -10.55 -4.09 17.18
CA ILE A 342 -11.89 -4.57 16.80
C ILE A 342 -12.97 -3.55 17.19
N GLU A 343 -12.93 -3.02 18.41
CA GLU A 343 -13.87 -1.98 18.85
C GLU A 343 -13.79 -0.73 17.96
N SER A 344 -12.60 -0.37 17.50
CA SER A 344 -12.38 0.74 16.56
C SER A 344 -12.94 0.49 15.16
N LEU A 345 -13.06 -0.78 14.73
CA LEU A 345 -13.70 -1.16 13.46
C LEU A 345 -15.23 -1.18 13.58
N GLU A 346 -15.76 -1.64 14.71
CA GLU A 346 -17.21 -1.69 14.97
C GLU A 346 -17.79 -0.29 15.22
N HIS A 347 -17.02 0.55 15.90
CA HIS A 347 -17.36 1.94 16.19
C HIS A 347 -16.28 2.86 15.64
N PRO A 348 -16.19 3.02 14.30
CA PRO A 348 -15.27 3.96 13.71
C PRO A 348 -15.62 5.34 14.27
N GLN A 349 -14.77 5.90 15.14
CA GLN A 349 -15.05 7.19 15.77
C GLN A 349 -15.36 8.19 14.66
N GLY A 350 -16.59 8.68 14.67
CA GLY A 350 -17.04 9.70 13.76
C GLY A 350 -16.64 11.07 14.30
N VAL A 351 -16.26 11.94 13.38
CA VAL A 351 -16.61 13.37 13.37
C VAL A 351 -15.54 14.40 13.76
N ASP A 352 -14.42 14.08 14.42
CA ASP A 352 -13.39 15.11 14.72
C ASP A 352 -12.00 14.81 14.16
N ASP A 353 -11.91 14.47 12.87
CA ASP A 353 -10.64 14.61 12.15
C ASP A 353 -10.63 16.01 11.49
N PRO A 354 -9.82 16.98 11.96
CA PRO A 354 -9.75 18.33 11.38
C PRO A 354 -9.30 18.33 9.91
N LEU A 355 -8.92 17.17 9.37
CA LEU A 355 -8.59 16.94 7.97
C LEU A 355 -9.81 16.61 7.08
N VAL A 356 -10.95 16.25 7.67
CA VAL A 356 -12.23 15.96 6.99
C VAL A 356 -13.14 17.20 6.97
N GLN A 357 -12.93 18.16 7.88
CA GLN A 357 -13.71 19.41 7.97
C GLN A 357 -13.57 20.36 6.76
N GLY A 358 -12.78 19.99 5.75
CA GLY A 358 -12.61 20.74 4.50
C GLY A 358 -12.94 19.93 3.25
N LEU A 359 -13.75 18.87 3.37
CA LEU A 359 -14.48 18.29 2.24
C LEU A 359 -15.68 19.18 1.86
#